data_AF-A0A0V0IDN6-F1
#
_entry.id   AF-A0A0V0IDN6-F1
#
_cell.length_a   1.000
_cell.length_b   1.000
_cell.length_c   1.000
_cell.angle_alpha   90.00
_cell.angle_beta   90.00
_cell.angle_gamma   90.00
#
_symmetry.space_group_name_H-M   'P 1'
#
loop_
_entity.id
_entity.type
_entity.pdbx_description
1 polymer ?
#
loop_
_entity_poly.entity_id
_entity_poly.type
_entity_poly.pdbx_seq_one_letter_code
_entity_poly.pdbx_strand_id
1 'polypeptide(L)'
;MELAATRSTQEMKVADQSSNSSHPQNGPPRKKVFVVIGINTAFSSRKRRDSVRETWMPQGDKLLRLEKEKGIVVRFMIGHSATSNSILDRAIDSEEAQHKDFLRLEHVEGYHELSAKTKIFFSTAVAKWDADFYVKVDDDVHVNLGMLAATLARHRSKPRIYIGCMKSGPVLAQKTVKYHEPEYWKFGEEGNKYFRHATGQIYAISKDLATYISINQ
;
A
#
# COMPACT_ATOMS: atom_id res chain seq x y z
N MET A 1 -15.82 19.77 41.33
CA MET A 1 -15.87 21.09 40.68
C MET A 1 -16.24 20.83 39.22
N GLU A 2 -17.55 20.73 38.97
CA GLU A 2 -18.14 20.67 37.63
C GLU A 2 -18.08 22.06 37.01
N LEU A 3 -17.77 22.14 35.71
CA LEU A 3 -18.13 23.28 34.88
C LEU A 3 -18.68 22.74 33.55
N ALA A 4 -19.99 22.92 33.41
CA ALA A 4 -20.74 22.75 32.19
C ALA A 4 -20.47 23.90 31.22
N ALA A 5 -20.48 23.61 29.91
CA ALA A 5 -20.68 24.60 28.87
C ALA A 5 -21.76 24.09 27.91
N THR A 6 -22.95 24.64 28.09
CA THR A 6 -24.17 24.43 27.31
C THR A 6 -24.07 25.13 25.96
N ARG A 7 -24.28 24.43 24.84
CA ARG A 7 -24.65 25.06 23.56
C ARG A 7 -25.85 24.36 22.92
N SER A 8 -26.97 25.06 23.07
CA SER A 8 -28.23 25.08 22.30
C SER A 8 -28.47 23.98 21.24
N THR A 9 -29.45 23.14 21.53
CA THR A 9 -30.19 22.27 20.60
C THR A 9 -31.25 23.08 19.87
N GLN A 10 -30.88 23.85 18.86
CA GLN A 10 -31.86 24.45 17.94
C GLN A 10 -31.24 24.89 16.60
N GLU A 11 -30.79 23.90 15.82
CA GLU A 11 -30.65 24.03 14.36
C GLU A 11 -30.68 22.63 13.71
N MET A 12 -31.61 21.79 14.20
CA MET A 12 -32.05 20.58 13.50
C MET A 12 -33.36 20.89 12.80
N LYS A 13 -33.28 21.38 11.55
CA LYS A 13 -34.21 21.12 10.44
C LYS A 13 -33.88 22.08 9.29
N VAL A 14 -33.90 21.50 8.08
CA VAL A 14 -33.75 22.14 6.76
C VAL A 14 -32.31 22.24 6.24
N ALA A 15 -31.80 21.12 5.74
CA ALA A 15 -31.06 21.04 4.48
C ALA A 15 -30.90 19.55 4.10
N ASP A 16 -32.03 18.92 3.78
CA ASP A 16 -32.03 17.68 3.00
C ASP A 16 -31.83 18.08 1.53
N GLN A 17 -30.56 18.17 1.10
CA GLN A 17 -30.20 18.09 -0.31
C GLN A 17 -28.89 17.32 -0.44
N SER A 18 -29.03 16.17 -1.08
CA SER A 18 -27.99 15.31 -1.63
C SER A 18 -26.85 16.10 -2.27
N SER A 19 -25.73 16.25 -1.57
CA SER A 19 -24.44 16.51 -2.21
C SER A 19 -23.67 15.20 -2.27
N ASN A 20 -23.99 14.37 -3.28
CA ASN A 20 -23.03 13.42 -3.82
C ASN A 20 -21.85 14.25 -4.33
N SER A 21 -20.86 14.49 -3.48
CA SER A 21 -19.58 15.07 -3.90
C SER A 21 -18.77 13.99 -4.60
N SER A 22 -19.27 13.52 -5.76
CA SER A 22 -18.42 12.87 -6.75
C SER A 22 -17.51 13.95 -7.29
N HIS A 23 -16.30 14.07 -6.74
CA HIS A 23 -15.22 14.75 -7.44
C HIS A 23 -15.12 14.13 -8.84
N PRO A 24 -15.37 14.87 -9.93
CA PRO A 24 -15.20 14.34 -11.25
C PRO A 24 -13.69 14.17 -11.44
N GLN A 25 -13.24 12.93 -11.37
CA GLN A 25 -11.92 12.54 -11.85
C GLN A 25 -11.97 12.75 -13.38
N ASN A 26 -11.53 13.94 -13.83
CA ASN A 26 -11.41 14.32 -15.24
C ASN A 26 -10.26 13.55 -15.92
N GLY A 27 -10.36 12.23 -15.92
CA GLY A 27 -9.45 11.32 -16.57
C GLY A 27 -10.23 10.14 -17.17
N PRO A 28 -9.63 9.40 -18.10
CA PRO A 28 -10.25 8.19 -18.62
C PRO A 28 -10.61 7.23 -17.48
N PRO A 29 -11.73 6.48 -17.58
CA PRO A 29 -12.13 5.56 -16.54
C PRO A 29 -11.01 4.54 -16.26
N ARG A 30 -10.59 4.48 -14.99
CA ARG A 30 -9.56 3.53 -14.52
C ARG A 30 -10.04 2.10 -14.73
N LYS A 31 -9.12 1.21 -15.09
CA LYS A 31 -9.41 -0.22 -15.23
C LYS A 31 -9.88 -0.79 -13.90
N LYS A 32 -11.09 -1.37 -13.89
CA LYS A 32 -11.62 -2.10 -12.74
C LYS A 32 -10.90 -3.43 -12.58
N VAL A 33 -10.39 -3.69 -11.38
CA VAL A 33 -9.69 -4.93 -11.03
C VAL A 33 -10.13 -5.39 -9.65
N PHE A 34 -9.88 -6.63 -9.30
CA PHE A 34 -10.19 -7.15 -7.97
C PHE A 34 -9.11 -6.76 -6.95
N VAL A 35 -7.83 -7.02 -7.25
CA VAL A 35 -6.71 -6.77 -6.34
C VAL A 35 -5.51 -6.19 -7.09
N VAL A 36 -4.85 -5.20 -6.50
CA VAL A 36 -3.50 -4.76 -6.91
C VAL A 36 -2.50 -5.14 -5.83
N ILE A 37 -1.48 -5.92 -6.19
CA ILE A 37 -0.41 -6.38 -5.31
C ILE A 37 0.89 -5.67 -5.69
N GLY A 38 1.41 -4.86 -4.78
CA GLY A 38 2.72 -4.23 -4.85
C GLY A 38 3.75 -5.00 -4.03
N ILE A 39 4.73 -5.60 -4.70
CA ILE A 39 5.86 -6.28 -4.06
C ILE A 39 6.97 -5.26 -3.81
N ASN A 40 7.20 -4.90 -2.55
CA ASN A 40 8.26 -4.00 -2.14
C ASN A 40 9.61 -4.64 -2.42
N THR A 41 10.41 -3.99 -3.26
CA THR A 41 11.75 -4.47 -3.63
C THR A 41 12.75 -3.33 -3.64
N ALA A 42 14.04 -3.62 -3.80
CA ALA A 42 15.10 -2.63 -3.89
C ALA A 42 16.04 -2.93 -5.06
N PHE A 43 16.93 -2.00 -5.40
CA PHE A 43 17.93 -2.20 -6.45
C PHE A 43 18.77 -3.48 -6.24
N SER A 44 19.17 -3.75 -4.99
CA SER A 44 19.97 -4.93 -4.62
C SER A 44 19.20 -6.25 -4.61
N SER A 45 17.87 -6.22 -4.73
CA SER A 45 17.00 -7.40 -4.57
C SER A 45 16.79 -8.22 -5.84
N ARG A 46 17.66 -8.13 -6.85
CA ARG A 46 17.47 -8.84 -8.13
C ARG A 46 17.18 -10.34 -7.95
N LYS A 47 18.01 -11.03 -7.16
CA LYS A 47 17.84 -12.47 -6.88
C LYS A 47 16.49 -12.80 -6.21
N ARG A 48 15.97 -11.89 -5.38
CA ARG A 48 14.65 -12.08 -4.74
C ARG A 48 13.53 -11.94 -5.76
N ARG A 49 13.61 -10.94 -6.66
CA ARG A 49 12.64 -10.79 -7.76
C ARG A 49 12.61 -12.01 -8.66
N ASP A 50 13.79 -12.51 -9.05
CA ASP A 50 13.90 -13.72 -9.87
C ASP A 50 13.28 -14.92 -9.13
N SER A 51 13.57 -15.10 -7.84
CA SER A 51 12.95 -16.15 -7.02
C SER A 51 11.41 -16.02 -6.94
N VAL A 52 10.88 -14.80 -6.80
CA VAL A 52 9.43 -14.56 -6.79
C VAL A 52 8.80 -14.95 -8.13
N ARG A 53 9.43 -14.58 -9.26
CA ARG A 53 9.01 -14.94 -10.62
C ARG A 53 9.07 -16.45 -10.90
N GLU A 54 10.07 -17.13 -10.36
CA GLU A 54 10.27 -18.58 -10.51
C GLU A 54 9.34 -19.40 -9.61
N THR A 55 8.68 -18.77 -8.64
CA THR A 55 7.85 -19.46 -7.65
C THR A 55 6.37 -19.09 -7.76
N TRP A 56 5.94 -18.01 -7.14
CA TRP A 56 4.52 -17.71 -6.94
C TRP A 56 3.95 -16.64 -7.86
N MET A 57 4.81 -15.81 -8.47
CA MET A 57 4.38 -14.77 -9.41
C MET A 57 4.42 -15.30 -10.84
N PRO A 58 3.27 -15.43 -11.53
CA PRO A 58 3.28 -15.81 -12.95
C PRO A 58 4.04 -14.80 -13.80
N GLN A 59 4.61 -15.25 -14.91
CA GLN A 59 5.39 -14.43 -15.84
C GLN A 59 4.73 -14.35 -17.22
N GLY A 60 5.05 -13.30 -17.99
CA GLY A 60 4.62 -13.12 -19.38
C GLY A 60 3.10 -13.29 -19.56
N ASP A 61 2.70 -14.14 -20.51
CA ASP A 61 1.29 -14.38 -20.82
C ASP A 61 0.48 -14.89 -19.63
N LYS A 62 1.09 -15.64 -18.70
CA LYS A 62 0.37 -16.12 -17.51
C LYS A 62 0.04 -14.97 -16.56
N LEU A 63 0.93 -13.98 -16.44
CA LEU A 63 0.69 -12.76 -15.66
C LEU A 63 -0.45 -11.94 -16.29
N LEU A 64 -0.42 -11.79 -17.62
CA LEU A 64 -1.47 -11.08 -18.36
C LEU A 64 -2.84 -11.77 -18.23
N ARG A 65 -2.88 -13.10 -18.29
CA ARG A 65 -4.12 -13.88 -18.06
C ARG A 65 -4.62 -13.71 -16.64
N LEU A 66 -3.75 -13.77 -15.63
CA LEU A 66 -4.12 -13.51 -14.24
C LEU A 66 -4.79 -12.13 -14.09
N GLU A 67 -4.21 -11.11 -14.71
CA GLU A 67 -4.75 -9.76 -14.70
C GLU A 67 -6.10 -9.65 -15.42
N LYS A 68 -6.22 -10.24 -16.62
CA LYS A 68 -7.43 -10.15 -17.46
C LYS A 68 -8.59 -10.98 -16.91
N GLU A 69 -8.32 -12.21 -16.48
CA GLU A 69 -9.36 -13.19 -16.13
C GLU A 69 -9.74 -13.14 -14.66
N LYS A 70 -8.79 -12.81 -13.77
CA LYS A 70 -9.03 -12.78 -12.32
C LYS A 70 -9.04 -11.36 -11.75
N GLY A 71 -8.67 -10.36 -12.54
CA GLY A 71 -8.55 -8.98 -12.05
C GLY A 71 -7.46 -8.84 -10.98
N ILE A 72 -6.40 -9.66 -11.03
CA ILE A 72 -5.31 -9.59 -10.06
C ILE A 72 -4.09 -9.00 -10.76
N VAL A 73 -3.72 -7.79 -10.38
CA VAL A 73 -2.51 -7.10 -10.86
C VAL A 73 -1.40 -7.38 -9.86
N VAL A 74 -0.24 -7.84 -10.33
CA VAL A 74 0.96 -8.02 -9.50
C VAL A 74 2.11 -7.26 -10.12
N ARG A 75 2.76 -6.38 -9.36
CA ARG A 75 3.92 -5.60 -9.82
C ARG A 75 4.98 -5.49 -8.73
N PHE A 76 6.25 -5.48 -9.11
CA PHE A 76 7.33 -5.05 -8.24
C PHE A 76 7.33 -3.53 -8.13
N MET A 77 7.17 -2.99 -6.92
CA MET A 77 7.19 -1.55 -6.72
C MET A 77 8.61 -1.06 -6.46
N ILE A 78 9.10 -0.17 -7.32
CA ILE A 78 10.46 0.35 -7.26
C ILE A 78 10.48 1.83 -7.65
N GLY A 79 11.17 2.63 -6.87
CA GLY A 79 11.50 4.02 -7.14
C GLY A 79 12.68 4.15 -8.10
N HIS A 80 13.34 5.30 -8.02
CA HIS A 80 14.54 5.63 -8.78
C HIS A 80 15.69 5.98 -7.83
N SER A 81 16.91 5.99 -8.35
CA SER A 81 18.05 6.43 -7.56
C SER A 81 18.02 7.96 -7.36
N ALA A 82 18.79 8.46 -6.40
CA ALA A 82 18.91 9.91 -6.18
C ALA A 82 19.60 10.64 -7.35
N THR A 83 20.38 9.91 -8.17
CA THR A 83 21.12 10.47 -9.30
C THR A 83 20.50 9.99 -10.60
N SER A 84 19.98 10.91 -11.41
CA SER A 84 19.36 10.56 -12.69
C SER A 84 20.30 9.73 -13.58
N ASN A 85 19.76 8.72 -14.26
CA ASN A 85 20.47 7.80 -15.16
C ASN A 85 21.64 7.03 -14.53
N SER A 86 21.55 6.70 -13.24
CA SER A 86 22.53 5.85 -12.55
C SER A 86 22.62 4.44 -13.16
N ILE A 87 23.70 3.73 -12.85
CA ILE A 87 23.85 2.31 -13.22
C ILE A 87 22.71 1.45 -12.64
N LEU A 88 22.24 1.79 -11.44
CA LEU A 88 21.14 1.09 -10.79
C LEU A 88 19.82 1.27 -11.55
N ASP A 89 19.54 2.49 -12.03
CA ASP A 89 18.34 2.76 -12.82
C ASP A 89 18.38 2.01 -14.16
N ARG A 90 19.52 2.03 -14.86
CA ARG A 90 19.69 1.29 -16.13
C ARG A 90 19.53 -0.21 -15.96
N ALA A 91 19.97 -0.75 -14.83
CA ALA A 91 19.77 -2.17 -14.52
C ALA A 91 18.28 -2.52 -14.35
N ILE A 92 17.49 -1.63 -13.71
CA ILE A 92 16.03 -1.78 -13.63
C ILE A 92 15.38 -1.61 -15.00
N ASP A 93 15.81 -0.65 -15.81
CA ASP A 93 15.24 -0.45 -17.15
C ASP A 93 15.49 -1.66 -18.06
N SER A 94 16.68 -2.27 -17.97
CA SER A 94 17.00 -3.52 -18.68
C SER A 94 16.12 -4.69 -18.22
N GLU A 95 15.86 -4.80 -16.93
CA GLU A 95 14.97 -5.82 -16.37
C GLU A 95 13.51 -5.59 -16.77
N GLU A 96 13.02 -4.35 -16.73
CA GLU A 96 11.66 -4.00 -17.15
C GLU A 96 11.44 -4.29 -18.64
N ALA A 97 12.43 -4.03 -19.49
CA ALA A 97 12.35 -4.37 -20.92
C ALA A 97 12.12 -5.88 -21.15
N GLN A 98 12.64 -6.72 -20.26
CA GLN A 98 12.51 -8.18 -20.32
C GLN A 98 11.19 -8.67 -19.71
N HIS A 99 10.85 -8.22 -18.50
CA HIS A 99 9.78 -8.83 -17.71
C HIS A 99 8.47 -8.03 -17.69
N LYS A 100 8.52 -6.70 -17.90
CA LYS A 100 7.35 -5.80 -17.95
C LYS A 100 6.44 -5.91 -16.72
N ASP A 101 7.06 -6.04 -15.55
CA ASP A 101 6.39 -6.37 -14.31
C ASP A 101 6.70 -5.41 -13.16
N PHE A 102 7.35 -4.28 -13.44
CA PHE A 102 7.53 -3.20 -12.46
C PHE A 102 6.34 -2.23 -12.43
N LEU A 103 6.17 -1.62 -11.26
CA LEU A 103 5.49 -0.35 -11.07
C LEU A 103 6.56 0.65 -10.62
N ARG A 104 6.98 1.51 -11.55
CA ARG A 104 7.91 2.62 -11.27
C ARG A 104 7.19 3.70 -10.46
N LEU A 105 7.81 4.10 -9.35
CA LEU A 105 7.30 5.12 -8.43
C LEU A 105 8.16 6.38 -8.53
N GLU A 106 7.52 7.55 -8.45
CA GLU A 106 8.20 8.83 -8.24
C GLU A 106 8.68 8.93 -6.80
N HIS A 107 9.77 8.23 -6.50
CA HIS A 107 10.31 8.02 -5.16
C HIS A 107 11.81 7.75 -5.23
N VAL A 108 12.59 8.48 -4.43
CA VAL A 108 14.01 8.18 -4.26
C VAL A 108 14.15 7.00 -3.29
N GLU A 109 14.74 5.91 -3.75
CA GLU A 109 14.95 4.72 -2.91
C GLU A 109 15.90 4.97 -1.74
N GLY A 110 15.53 4.47 -0.56
CA GLY A 110 16.34 4.52 0.65
C GLY A 110 15.76 3.68 1.77
N TYR A 111 16.59 3.19 2.69
CA TYR A 111 16.13 2.35 3.80
C TYR A 111 15.16 3.09 4.74
N HIS A 112 15.43 4.37 5.02
CA HIS A 112 14.57 5.21 5.85
C HIS A 112 13.33 5.72 5.11
N GLU A 113 13.23 5.46 3.81
CA GLU A 113 12.19 5.98 2.92
C GLU A 113 11.06 4.96 2.66
N LEU A 114 11.12 3.76 3.26
CA LEU A 114 10.18 2.67 3.04
C LEU A 114 8.71 3.04 3.33
N SER A 115 8.48 3.86 4.36
CA SER A 115 7.14 4.36 4.70
C SER A 115 6.60 5.30 3.62
N ALA A 116 7.44 6.22 3.14
CA ALA A 116 7.10 7.13 2.04
C ALA A 116 6.84 6.35 0.75
N LYS A 117 7.68 5.36 0.43
CA LYS A 117 7.49 4.46 -0.71
C LYS A 117 6.13 3.77 -0.69
N THR A 118 5.75 3.24 0.47
CA THR A 118 4.48 2.56 0.67
C THR A 118 3.29 3.51 0.46
N LYS A 119 3.38 4.74 0.99
CA LYS A 119 2.36 5.78 0.79
C LYS A 119 2.22 6.15 -0.70
N ILE A 120 3.34 6.33 -1.39
CA ILE A 120 3.39 6.63 -2.83
C ILE A 120 2.80 5.47 -3.62
N PHE A 121 3.15 4.22 -3.30
CA PHE A 121 2.55 3.04 -3.93
C PHE A 121 1.02 3.06 -3.88
N PHE A 122 0.41 3.26 -2.71
CA PHE A 122 -1.05 3.29 -2.62
C PHE A 122 -1.65 4.42 -3.45
N SER A 123 -1.03 5.60 -3.43
CA SER A 123 -1.48 6.75 -4.21
C SER A 123 -1.40 6.48 -5.72
N THR A 124 -0.26 5.99 -6.20
CA THR A 124 -0.04 5.63 -7.61
C THR A 124 -0.97 4.49 -8.05
N ALA A 125 -1.14 3.47 -7.21
CA ALA A 125 -1.99 2.33 -7.53
C ALA A 125 -3.47 2.73 -7.60
N VAL A 126 -3.94 3.58 -6.68
CA VAL A 126 -5.29 4.16 -6.74
C VAL A 126 -5.44 5.00 -8.00
N ALA A 127 -4.48 5.86 -8.34
CA ALA A 127 -4.57 6.67 -9.56
C ALA A 127 -4.67 5.82 -10.85
N LYS A 128 -4.03 4.64 -10.88
CA LYS A 128 -3.95 3.79 -12.06
C LYS A 128 -5.05 2.73 -12.19
N TRP A 129 -5.50 2.17 -11.06
CA TRP A 129 -6.49 1.09 -11.04
C TRP A 129 -7.64 1.38 -10.09
N ASP A 130 -8.85 1.01 -10.50
CA ASP A 130 -10.02 0.98 -9.63
C ASP A 130 -10.15 -0.44 -9.03
N ALA A 131 -9.46 -0.70 -7.93
CA ALA A 131 -9.38 -2.03 -7.30
C ALA A 131 -10.26 -2.13 -6.05
N ASP A 132 -10.80 -3.31 -5.74
CA ASP A 132 -11.47 -3.54 -4.45
C ASP A 132 -10.47 -3.53 -3.29
N PHE A 133 -9.27 -4.09 -3.51
CA PHE A 133 -8.19 -4.17 -2.53
C PHE A 133 -6.83 -3.81 -3.11
N TYR A 134 -6.00 -3.22 -2.27
CA TYR A 134 -4.59 -2.94 -2.52
C TYR A 134 -3.74 -3.66 -1.48
N VAL A 135 -2.75 -4.41 -1.92
CA VAL A 135 -1.92 -5.30 -1.09
C VAL A 135 -0.48 -4.86 -1.21
N LYS A 136 0.17 -4.67 -0.06
CA LYS A 136 1.63 -4.54 0.03
C LYS A 136 2.21 -5.86 0.49
N VAL A 137 3.27 -6.32 -0.14
CA VAL A 137 4.03 -7.52 0.25
C VAL A 137 5.53 -7.25 0.13
N ASP A 138 6.37 -7.87 0.97
CA ASP A 138 7.83 -7.81 0.83
C ASP A 138 8.36 -8.85 -0.17
N ASP A 139 9.49 -8.57 -0.82
CA ASP A 139 10.09 -9.47 -1.82
C ASP A 139 10.74 -10.76 -1.25
N ASP A 140 10.74 -10.92 0.08
CA ASP A 140 11.13 -12.15 0.78
C ASP A 140 9.93 -12.94 1.33
N VAL A 141 8.72 -12.69 0.80
CA VAL A 141 7.49 -13.40 1.16
C VAL A 141 7.00 -14.26 -0.01
N HIS A 142 6.59 -15.49 0.29
CA HIS A 142 5.87 -16.35 -0.65
C HIS A 142 4.36 -16.20 -0.47
N VAL A 143 3.62 -15.94 -1.54
CA VAL A 143 2.17 -15.69 -1.48
C VAL A 143 1.39 -16.78 -2.23
N ASN A 144 0.46 -17.42 -1.53
CA ASN A 144 -0.56 -18.24 -2.19
C ASN A 144 -1.67 -17.34 -2.75
N LEU A 145 -1.59 -17.01 -4.04
CA LEU A 145 -2.52 -16.10 -4.72
C LEU A 145 -3.99 -16.55 -4.64
N GLY A 146 -4.25 -17.85 -4.73
CA GLY A 146 -5.61 -18.40 -4.63
C GLY A 146 -6.22 -18.17 -3.26
N MET A 147 -5.46 -18.47 -2.19
CA MET A 147 -5.89 -18.27 -0.81
C MET A 147 -6.04 -16.78 -0.45
N LEU A 148 -5.13 -15.94 -0.94
CA LEU A 148 -5.23 -14.49 -0.79
C LEU A 148 -6.51 -13.96 -1.43
N ALA A 149 -6.74 -14.30 -2.71
CA ALA A 149 -7.92 -13.88 -3.47
C ALA A 149 -9.22 -14.36 -2.81
N ALA A 150 -9.30 -15.64 -2.44
CA ALA A 150 -10.46 -16.20 -1.76
C ALA A 150 -10.73 -15.51 -0.40
N THR A 151 -9.66 -15.15 0.32
CA THR A 151 -9.79 -14.44 1.60
C THR A 151 -10.33 -13.03 1.39
N LEU A 152 -9.73 -12.24 0.51
CA LEU A 152 -10.18 -10.88 0.23
C LEU A 152 -11.60 -10.83 -0.35
N ALA A 153 -12.00 -11.83 -1.14
CA ALA A 153 -13.35 -11.91 -1.69
C ALA A 153 -14.43 -11.97 -0.58
N ARG A 154 -14.15 -12.66 0.55
CA ARG A 154 -15.06 -12.71 1.71
C ARG A 154 -15.21 -11.36 2.42
N HIS A 155 -14.30 -10.42 2.17
CA HIS A 155 -14.31 -9.09 2.78
C HIS A 155 -14.81 -8.00 1.83
N ARG A 156 -15.15 -8.31 0.57
CA ARG A 156 -15.46 -7.33 -0.48
C ARG A 156 -16.62 -6.40 -0.16
N SER A 157 -17.62 -6.87 0.59
CA SER A 157 -18.79 -6.07 0.99
C SER A 157 -18.57 -5.22 2.24
N LYS A 158 -17.42 -5.37 2.92
CA LYS A 158 -17.13 -4.66 4.16
C LYS A 158 -16.36 -3.37 3.86
N PRO A 159 -16.78 -2.22 4.42
CA PRO A 159 -16.02 -0.98 4.28
C PRO A 159 -14.79 -0.98 5.20
N ARG A 160 -13.79 -0.16 4.85
CA ARG A 160 -12.61 0.17 5.67
C ARG A 160 -11.86 -1.04 6.23
N ILE A 161 -11.60 -2.02 5.37
CA ILE A 161 -10.85 -3.22 5.71
C ILE A 161 -9.36 -2.92 5.72
N TYR A 162 -8.73 -3.20 6.84
CA TYR A 162 -7.28 -3.32 6.99
C TYR A 162 -6.98 -4.69 7.59
N ILE A 163 -6.34 -5.56 6.81
CA ILE A 163 -6.10 -6.96 7.17
C ILE A 163 -4.64 -7.34 6.97
N GLY A 164 -4.09 -8.03 7.96
CA GLY A 164 -2.74 -8.57 7.97
C GLY A 164 -2.48 -9.23 9.32
N CYS A 165 -1.23 -9.60 9.60
CA CYS A 165 -0.86 -10.06 10.93
C CYS A 165 -0.82 -8.86 11.89
N MET A 166 -1.93 -8.58 12.57
CA MET A 166 -2.09 -7.40 13.41
C MET A 166 -1.30 -7.55 14.71
N LYS A 167 -0.42 -6.59 15.01
CA LYS A 167 0.35 -6.50 16.24
C LYS A 167 0.23 -5.12 16.90
N SER A 168 0.64 -5.09 18.16
CA SER A 168 0.98 -3.88 18.91
C SER A 168 2.10 -4.27 19.87
N GLY A 169 2.92 -3.31 20.28
CA GLY A 169 4.09 -3.57 21.11
C GLY A 169 4.68 -2.26 21.64
N PRO A 170 5.65 -2.35 22.55
CA PRO A 170 6.31 -1.17 23.10
C PRO A 170 6.95 -0.33 21.99
N VAL A 171 6.93 0.98 22.15
CA VAL A 171 7.66 1.89 21.27
C VAL A 171 9.15 1.70 21.50
N LEU A 172 9.91 1.52 20.42
CA LEU A 172 11.32 1.17 20.49
C LEU A 172 12.20 2.43 20.62
N ALA A 173 12.22 3.03 21.81
CA ALA A 173 12.93 4.29 22.09
C ALA A 173 14.46 4.14 22.27
N GLN A 174 14.99 2.92 22.37
CA GLN A 174 16.42 2.69 22.59
C GLN A 174 17.20 2.75 21.27
N LYS A 175 18.22 3.62 21.19
CA LYS A 175 19.03 3.83 19.96
C LYS A 175 19.77 2.59 19.46
N THR A 176 20.00 1.60 20.33
CA THR A 176 20.78 0.39 20.02
C THR A 176 19.96 -0.69 19.31
N VAL A 177 18.63 -0.58 19.30
CA VAL A 177 17.77 -1.57 18.65
C VAL A 177 17.64 -1.26 17.16
N LYS A 178 17.59 -2.32 16.33
CA LYS A 178 17.51 -2.22 14.86
C LYS A 178 16.39 -1.30 14.37
N TYR A 179 15.25 -1.31 15.05
CA TYR A 179 14.05 -0.55 14.68
C TYR A 179 13.80 0.61 15.65
N HIS A 180 14.86 1.25 16.14
CA HIS A 180 14.76 2.46 16.94
C HIS A 180 13.83 3.48 16.26
N GLU A 181 12.87 3.99 17.01
CA GLU A 181 11.93 5.03 16.58
C GLU A 181 12.47 6.41 16.98
N PRO A 182 13.04 7.19 16.05
CA PRO A 182 13.62 8.49 16.38
C PRO A 182 12.59 9.48 16.92
N GLU A 183 11.32 9.30 16.56
CA GLU A 183 10.21 10.16 16.97
C GLU A 183 9.34 9.51 18.07
N TYR A 184 9.94 8.68 18.93
CA TYR A 184 9.23 7.89 19.95
C TYR A 184 8.34 8.76 20.86
N TRP A 185 8.76 10.01 21.11
CA TRP A 185 8.03 10.99 21.91
C TRP A 185 6.65 11.33 21.35
N LYS A 186 6.41 11.14 20.04
CA LYS A 186 5.08 11.33 19.42
C LYS A 186 4.06 10.28 19.86
N PHE A 187 4.53 9.16 20.39
CA PHE A 187 3.67 8.10 20.92
C PHE A 187 3.37 8.29 22.42
N GLY A 188 3.77 9.43 23.00
CA GLY A 188 3.53 9.82 24.38
C GLY A 188 4.66 9.42 25.33
N GLU A 189 4.31 9.09 26.57
CA GLU A 189 5.26 8.81 27.66
C GLU A 189 5.79 7.36 27.66
N GLU A 190 6.77 7.11 28.52
CA GLU A 190 7.35 5.79 28.73
C GLU A 190 6.27 4.75 29.09
N GLY A 191 6.34 3.58 28.46
CA GLY A 191 5.32 2.52 28.60
C GLY A 191 4.23 2.54 27.53
N ASN A 192 4.14 3.60 26.72
CA ASN A 192 3.22 3.62 25.59
C ASN A 192 3.60 2.61 24.50
N LYS A 193 2.57 2.19 23.76
CA LYS A 193 2.66 1.18 22.71
C LYS A 193 2.33 1.80 21.37
N TYR A 194 2.88 1.22 20.30
CA TYR A 194 2.41 1.51 18.96
C TYR A 194 0.90 1.23 18.84
N PHE A 195 0.21 2.07 18.07
CA PHE A 195 -1.13 1.76 17.59
C PHE A 195 -1.15 0.38 16.93
N ARG A 196 -2.30 -0.29 16.99
CA ARG A 196 -2.45 -1.60 16.36
C ARG A 196 -2.24 -1.48 14.85
N HIS A 197 -1.30 -2.24 14.31
CA HIS A 197 -0.93 -2.22 12.90
C HIS A 197 -0.60 -3.63 12.39
N ALA A 198 -0.72 -3.85 11.09
CA ALA A 198 -0.26 -5.09 10.46
C ALA A 198 1.27 -5.13 10.42
N THR A 199 1.84 -6.33 10.52
CA THR A 199 3.27 -6.52 10.30
C THR A 199 3.67 -6.20 8.86
N GLY A 200 4.95 -5.84 8.66
CA GLY A 200 5.45 -5.34 7.39
C GLY A 200 5.34 -6.35 6.23
N GLN A 201 5.45 -7.65 6.51
CA GLN A 201 5.61 -8.69 5.47
C GLN A 201 4.49 -8.67 4.43
N ILE A 202 3.23 -8.60 4.87
CA ILE A 202 2.07 -8.56 3.98
C ILE A 202 0.86 -7.97 4.70
N TYR A 203 0.16 -7.07 4.02
CA TYR A 203 -1.17 -6.62 4.44
C TYR A 203 -1.97 -6.08 3.25
N ALA A 204 -3.29 -6.07 3.40
CA ALA A 204 -4.23 -5.53 2.42
C ALA A 204 -5.09 -4.44 3.04
N ILE A 205 -5.41 -3.44 2.23
CA ILE A 205 -6.38 -2.39 2.55
C ILE A 205 -7.45 -2.32 1.46
N SER A 206 -8.68 -2.02 1.85
CA SER A 206 -9.78 -1.77 0.91
C SER A 206 -9.59 -0.45 0.16
N LYS A 207 -10.32 -0.33 -0.96
CA LYS A 207 -10.34 0.86 -1.83
C LYS A 207 -10.50 2.19 -1.08
N ASP A 208 -11.43 2.26 -0.15
CA ASP A 208 -11.72 3.47 0.62
C ASP A 208 -10.56 3.91 1.51
N LEU A 209 -9.85 2.99 2.17
CA LEU A 209 -8.63 3.30 2.92
C LEU A 209 -7.47 3.70 2.01
N ALA A 210 -7.28 3.02 0.89
CA ALA A 210 -6.26 3.40 -0.09
C ALA A 210 -6.53 4.80 -0.67
N THR A 211 -7.80 5.10 -0.95
CA THR A 211 -8.25 6.42 -1.40
C THR A 211 -8.02 7.48 -0.32
N TYR A 212 -8.31 7.17 0.94
CA TYR A 212 -8.04 8.06 2.06
C TYR A 212 -6.55 8.40 2.16
N ILE A 213 -5.65 7.40 2.04
CA ILE A 213 -4.19 7.63 2.02
C ILE A 213 -3.80 8.54 0.84
N SER A 214 -4.38 8.30 -0.35
CA SER A 214 -4.08 9.09 -1.54
C SER A 214 -4.52 10.55 -1.45
N ILE A 215 -5.58 10.86 -0.70
CA ILE A 215 -6.08 12.23 -0.53
C ILE A 215 -5.29 12.97 0.56
N ASN A 216 -4.82 12.27 1.59
CA ASN A 216 -4.14 12.87 2.74
C ASN A 216 -2.61 12.76 2.61
N GLN A 217 -2.06 13.38 1.56
CA GLN A 217 -0.62 13.42 1.31
C GLN A 217 0.12 14.41 2.20
#